data_AF-A0A7R9TQG4-F1
#
_entry.id   AF-A0A7R9TQG4-F1
#
_cell.length_a   1.000
_cell.length_b   1.000
_cell.length_c   1.000
_cell.angle_alpha   90.00
_cell.angle_beta   90.00
_cell.angle_gamma   90.00
#
_symmetry.space_group_name_H-M   'P 1'
#
loop_
_entity.id
_entity.type
_entity.pdbx_description
1 polymer ?
#
loop_
_entity_poly.entity_id
_entity_poly.type
_entity_poly.pdbx_seq_one_letter_code
_entity_poly.pdbx_strand_id
1 'polypeptide(L)'
;GASLDRARRLVEAHTAAVTRGFGDAPRALAEALGVRADDGGDFVDASVRGGVPFQLSRLLAPMLRATAKAAGRVDQSRKSIVTGTATGKLVRCDALEPGALLGSEHDPTIVFVAKALGDEEITAAGSKVVGIVAGRALHPECHLAIRSRQEGVPLTATPSPEGAKHAADAVRQLLGEWVTLNVTSNGVLLGRASRDDISRARDAAVRYDRSIRDDRGVVTRAAPNERDGGAAAVVSVRALRDATTETAGAKAAAAGALLRVADRPGCPFTAPEGCVVPYGALEAIARRANAEEALRRHAENADDAARVGDAPRLRAACDAAKALIESLPFPTEIAATIAASFVDVVARRRAAVGGGGGASDVDVAAASTLVARVSSNVDDLAGTAGRGVYDVVVGVPASSPDAVARAVLKVMASAYSETAVINRLACGLDSADARVAAIVSETAPAATAFELDTGGVASPTLHADVVVGFGHSHARVGAGARGSPWRLRVDKRDGSVETCAFASLSTSLTLRALDENCGGGARLRREAADYSKQPLSLDADARVDAGRKLAAVGVALEHEFDGAAQIVEGCVDGDGVVWAVQSRNAPRE
;
A
#
# COMPACT_ATOMS: atom_id res chain seq x y z
N GLY A 1 3.39 -14.34 21.91
CA GLY A 1 2.50 -13.80 20.86
C GLY A 1 3.13 -13.96 19.48
N ALA A 2 3.89 -12.96 19.02
CA ALA A 2 4.39 -12.87 17.65
C ALA A 2 5.06 -14.14 17.08
N SER A 3 5.92 -14.81 17.85
CA SER A 3 6.54 -16.08 17.42
C SER A 3 5.53 -17.22 17.26
N LEU A 4 4.53 -17.31 18.13
CA LEU A 4 3.45 -18.30 18.04
C LEU A 4 2.56 -18.03 16.81
N ASP A 5 2.29 -16.75 16.50
CA ASP A 5 1.53 -16.37 15.31
C ASP A 5 2.24 -16.77 14.01
N ARG A 6 3.57 -16.59 13.95
CA ARG A 6 4.37 -17.07 12.82
C ARG A 6 4.39 -18.59 12.72
N ALA A 7 4.56 -19.28 13.85
CA ALA A 7 4.51 -20.74 13.89
C ALA A 7 3.16 -21.28 13.40
N ARG A 8 2.04 -20.66 13.81
CA ARG A 8 0.69 -20.99 13.30
C ARG A 8 0.59 -20.83 11.80
N ARG A 9 1.07 -19.70 11.26
CA ARG A 9 1.06 -19.47 9.81
C ARG A 9 1.92 -20.48 9.05
N LEU A 10 3.08 -20.83 9.60
CA LEU A 10 3.97 -21.83 9.00
C LEU A 10 3.29 -23.21 8.95
N VAL A 11 2.62 -23.61 10.03
CA VAL A 11 1.84 -24.85 10.10
C VAL A 11 0.69 -24.84 9.09
N GLU A 12 -0.10 -23.75 9.03
CA GLU A 12 -1.19 -23.60 8.05
C GLU A 12 -0.66 -23.67 6.60
N ALA A 13 0.44 -22.98 6.31
CA ALA A 13 1.06 -22.97 4.99
C ALA A 13 1.59 -24.36 4.60
N HIS A 14 2.19 -25.08 5.56
CA HIS A 14 2.63 -26.45 5.37
C HIS A 14 1.46 -27.38 5.06
N THR A 15 0.40 -27.37 5.88
CA THR A 15 -0.81 -28.18 5.64
C THR A 15 -1.38 -27.89 4.25
N ALA A 16 -1.55 -26.61 3.88
CA ALA A 16 -2.05 -26.24 2.56
C ALA A 16 -1.12 -26.68 1.42
N ALA A 17 0.20 -26.63 1.61
CA ALA A 17 1.17 -27.09 0.62
C ALA A 17 1.13 -28.60 0.42
N VAL A 18 1.02 -29.38 1.52
CA VAL A 18 0.88 -30.85 1.45
C VAL A 18 -0.42 -31.23 0.75
N THR A 19 -1.56 -30.64 1.13
CA THR A 19 -2.85 -30.91 0.49
C THR A 19 -2.82 -30.57 -1.01
N ARG A 20 -2.26 -29.41 -1.39
CA ARG A 20 -2.11 -29.05 -2.80
C ARG A 20 -1.14 -29.95 -3.57
N GLY A 21 -0.04 -30.35 -2.93
CA GLY A 21 0.98 -31.20 -3.54
C GLY A 21 0.46 -32.58 -3.89
N PHE A 22 -0.40 -33.16 -3.05
CA PHE A 22 -1.11 -34.39 -3.36
C PHE A 22 -2.21 -34.20 -4.41
N GLY A 23 -2.93 -33.07 -4.38
CA GLY A 23 -4.04 -32.83 -5.30
C GLY A 23 -5.05 -33.97 -5.29
N ASP A 24 -5.49 -34.39 -6.47
CA ASP A 24 -6.42 -35.52 -6.64
C ASP A 24 -5.72 -36.87 -6.81
N ALA A 25 -4.37 -36.92 -6.81
CA ALA A 25 -3.62 -38.13 -7.13
C ALA A 25 -3.91 -39.31 -6.19
N PRO A 26 -4.02 -39.13 -4.85
CA PRO A 26 -4.40 -40.23 -3.95
C PRO A 26 -5.81 -40.78 -4.24
N ARG A 27 -6.76 -39.93 -4.63
CA ARG A 27 -8.12 -40.34 -4.99
C ARG A 27 -8.13 -41.11 -6.30
N ALA A 28 -7.41 -40.64 -7.31
CA ALA A 28 -7.26 -41.33 -8.60
C ALA A 28 -6.57 -42.69 -8.44
N LEU A 29 -5.57 -42.79 -7.55
CA LEU A 29 -4.89 -44.05 -7.25
C LEU A 29 -5.80 -45.04 -6.52
N ALA A 30 -6.59 -44.56 -5.54
CA ALA A 30 -7.56 -45.40 -4.85
C ALA A 30 -8.58 -46.00 -5.83
N GLU A 31 -9.11 -45.17 -6.74
CA GLU A 31 -10.04 -45.61 -7.79
C GLU A 31 -9.40 -46.65 -8.74
N ALA A 32 -8.16 -46.41 -9.18
CA ALA A 32 -7.44 -47.32 -10.06
C ALA A 32 -7.12 -48.68 -9.40
N LEU A 33 -6.94 -48.71 -8.08
CA LEU A 33 -6.66 -49.92 -7.31
C LEU A 33 -7.94 -50.63 -6.81
N GLY A 34 -9.13 -50.11 -7.13
CA GLY A 34 -10.40 -50.67 -6.66
C GLY A 34 -10.66 -50.47 -5.17
N VAL A 35 -10.00 -49.49 -4.56
CA VAL A 35 -10.17 -49.07 -3.16
C VAL A 35 -11.20 -47.91 -3.12
N ARG A 36 -11.88 -47.69 -1.98
CA ARG A 36 -12.92 -46.63 -1.92
C ARG A 36 -12.27 -45.26 -2.13
N ALA A 37 -12.93 -44.39 -2.92
CA ALA A 37 -12.44 -43.04 -3.19
C ALA A 37 -12.26 -42.18 -1.91
N ASP A 38 -13.05 -42.46 -0.87
CA ASP A 38 -12.95 -41.82 0.45
C ASP A 38 -11.58 -42.07 1.11
N ASP A 39 -10.99 -43.26 0.90
CA ASP A 39 -9.72 -43.68 1.50
C ASP A 39 -8.54 -42.85 0.97
N GLY A 40 -8.65 -42.31 -0.25
CA GLY A 40 -7.66 -41.40 -0.82
C GLY A 40 -7.65 -40.01 -0.15
N GLY A 41 -8.81 -39.52 0.27
CA GLY A 41 -8.91 -38.29 1.08
C GLY A 41 -8.34 -38.51 2.48
N ASP A 42 -8.67 -39.65 3.09
CA ASP A 42 -8.16 -40.05 4.40
C ASP A 42 -6.64 -40.21 4.42
N PHE A 43 -6.02 -40.61 3.30
CA PHE A 43 -4.56 -40.68 3.18
C PHE A 43 -3.87 -39.31 3.31
N VAL A 44 -4.40 -38.28 2.65
CA VAL A 44 -3.87 -36.91 2.75
C VAL A 44 -4.05 -36.38 4.17
N ASP A 45 -5.22 -36.64 4.76
CA ASP A 45 -5.54 -36.24 6.13
C ASP A 45 -4.64 -36.93 7.17
N ALA A 46 -4.39 -38.24 7.00
CA ALA A 46 -3.47 -39.02 7.84
C ALA A 46 -2.03 -38.52 7.70
N SER A 47 -1.59 -38.19 6.49
CA SER A 47 -0.26 -37.63 6.21
C SER A 47 -0.07 -36.27 6.90
N VAL A 48 -1.09 -35.41 6.87
CA VAL A 48 -1.08 -34.13 7.60
C VAL A 48 -1.04 -34.38 9.11
N ARG A 49 -1.92 -35.25 9.63
CA ARG A 49 -2.05 -35.52 11.08
C ARG A 49 -0.83 -36.21 11.69
N GLY A 50 -0.15 -37.06 10.92
CA GLY A 50 1.08 -37.74 11.33
C GLY A 50 2.30 -36.81 11.41
N GLY A 51 2.24 -35.62 10.81
CA GLY A 51 3.36 -34.68 10.76
C GLY A 51 3.55 -33.87 12.06
N VAL A 52 4.80 -33.50 12.32
CA VAL A 52 5.19 -32.54 13.40
C VAL A 52 4.37 -31.23 13.34
N PRO A 53 4.10 -30.64 12.15
CA PRO A 53 3.30 -29.41 12.07
C PRO A 53 1.90 -29.55 12.66
N PHE A 54 1.24 -30.69 12.48
CA PHE A 54 -0.07 -30.93 13.08
C PHE A 54 0.00 -31.05 14.59
N GLN A 55 1.01 -31.70 15.15
CA GLN A 55 1.20 -31.75 16.60
C GLN A 55 1.46 -30.36 17.18
N LEU A 56 2.25 -29.53 16.49
CA LEU A 56 2.44 -28.13 16.86
C LEU A 56 1.12 -27.35 16.83
N SER A 57 0.26 -27.58 15.83
CA SER A 57 -1.06 -26.90 15.72
C SER A 57 -1.92 -27.06 16.98
N ARG A 58 -1.86 -28.23 17.62
CA ARG A 58 -2.63 -28.56 18.84
C ARG A 58 -2.16 -27.77 20.05
N LEU A 59 -0.88 -27.39 20.09
CA LEU A 59 -0.27 -26.60 21.16
C LEU A 59 -0.44 -25.10 20.92
N LEU A 60 -0.41 -24.67 19.65
CA LEU A 60 -0.40 -23.25 19.29
C LEU A 60 -1.65 -22.50 19.74
N ALA A 61 -2.86 -23.06 19.55
CA ALA A 61 -4.10 -22.37 19.94
C ALA A 61 -4.21 -22.13 21.47
N PRO A 62 -3.99 -23.14 22.34
CA PRO A 62 -3.88 -22.91 23.79
C PRO A 62 -2.81 -21.89 24.17
N MET A 63 -1.61 -21.97 23.59
CA MET A 63 -0.49 -21.06 23.90
C MET A 63 -0.78 -19.62 23.46
N LEU A 64 -1.43 -19.42 22.31
CA LEU A 64 -1.88 -18.10 21.84
C LEU A 64 -2.91 -17.51 22.79
N ARG A 65 -3.90 -18.29 23.24
CA ARG A 65 -4.88 -17.85 24.25
C ARG A 65 -4.22 -17.49 25.58
N ALA A 66 -3.31 -18.32 26.07
CA ALA A 66 -2.58 -18.07 27.32
C ALA A 66 -1.72 -16.80 27.22
N THR A 67 -0.99 -16.62 26.12
CA THR A 67 -0.15 -15.43 25.91
C THR A 67 -0.96 -14.15 25.71
N ALA A 68 -2.12 -14.22 25.04
CA ALA A 68 -3.04 -13.08 24.94
C ALA A 68 -3.57 -12.68 26.33
N LYS A 69 -4.05 -13.66 27.10
CA LYS A 69 -4.53 -13.44 28.49
C LYS A 69 -3.44 -12.85 29.38
N ALA A 70 -2.22 -13.39 29.33
CA ALA A 70 -1.09 -12.89 30.12
C ALA A 70 -0.67 -11.47 29.73
N ALA A 71 -0.80 -11.11 28.45
CA ALA A 71 -0.53 -9.76 27.96
C ALA A 71 -1.68 -8.77 28.22
N GLY A 72 -2.72 -9.15 28.97
CA GLY A 72 -3.92 -8.33 29.17
C GLY A 72 -4.69 -8.05 27.88
N ARG A 73 -4.39 -8.79 26.79
CA ARG A 73 -5.03 -8.62 25.50
C ARG A 73 -6.34 -9.38 25.51
N VAL A 74 -7.45 -8.66 25.44
CA VAL A 74 -8.71 -9.22 24.95
C VAL A 74 -8.47 -9.65 23.51
N ASP A 75 -8.93 -10.85 23.16
CA ASP A 75 -8.67 -11.53 21.89
C ASP A 75 -8.59 -10.54 20.70
N GLN A 76 -7.40 -10.45 20.09
CA GLN A 76 -7.12 -9.51 18.98
C GLN A 76 -7.88 -9.88 17.70
N SER A 77 -8.65 -10.97 17.77
CA SER A 77 -9.69 -11.44 16.86
C SER A 77 -10.88 -10.49 16.70
N ARG A 78 -10.74 -9.17 16.91
CA ARG A 78 -11.90 -8.26 16.92
C ARG A 78 -12.71 -8.44 15.63
N LYS A 79 -13.91 -9.02 15.79
CA LYS A 79 -14.90 -9.16 14.72
C LYS A 79 -15.20 -7.80 14.11
N SER A 80 -15.20 -6.76 14.94
CA SER A 80 -15.44 -5.37 14.55
C SER A 80 -14.12 -4.62 14.37
N ILE A 81 -13.82 -4.21 13.13
CA ILE A 81 -12.59 -3.47 12.80
C ILE A 81 -12.88 -1.97 12.66
N VAL A 82 -13.89 -1.63 11.87
CA VAL A 82 -14.40 -0.26 11.71
C VAL A 82 -15.86 -0.27 12.09
N THR A 83 -16.19 0.45 13.15
CA THR A 83 -17.56 0.54 13.66
C THR A 83 -18.40 1.46 12.79
N GLY A 84 -19.69 1.16 12.72
CA GLY A 84 -20.66 1.98 11.99
C GLY A 84 -21.80 1.11 11.48
N THR A 85 -22.77 1.77 10.85
CA THR A 85 -23.95 1.13 10.29
C THR A 85 -24.06 1.49 8.83
N ALA A 86 -24.27 0.49 7.99
CA ALA A 86 -24.51 0.68 6.57
C ALA A 86 -25.69 -0.18 6.11
N THR A 87 -26.39 0.29 5.10
CA THR A 87 -27.48 -0.45 4.45
C THR A 87 -27.21 -0.52 2.96
N GLY A 88 -27.30 -1.71 2.38
CA GLY A 88 -27.01 -1.94 0.97
C GLY A 88 -27.37 -3.34 0.50
N LYS A 89 -27.29 -3.56 -0.81
CA LYS A 89 -27.47 -4.88 -1.42
C LYS A 89 -26.26 -5.76 -1.12
N LEU A 90 -26.49 -6.98 -0.64
CA LEU A 90 -25.40 -7.91 -0.31
C LEU A 90 -24.88 -8.59 -1.57
N VAL A 91 -23.59 -8.40 -1.85
CA VAL A 91 -22.87 -9.07 -2.93
C VAL A 91 -21.70 -9.88 -2.38
N ARG A 92 -21.21 -10.83 -3.18
CA ARG A 92 -20.06 -11.66 -2.82
C ARG A 92 -18.99 -11.55 -3.90
N CYS A 93 -17.76 -11.33 -3.47
CA CYS A 93 -16.57 -11.47 -4.31
C CYS A 93 -15.53 -12.37 -3.64
N ASP A 94 -14.60 -12.89 -4.44
CA ASP A 94 -13.46 -13.64 -3.92
C ASP A 94 -12.41 -12.70 -3.33
N ALA A 95 -12.10 -11.60 -4.02
CA ALA A 95 -11.25 -10.50 -3.57
C ALA A 95 -11.83 -9.15 -4.06
N LEU A 96 -11.45 -8.05 -3.41
CA LEU A 96 -11.79 -6.69 -3.84
C LEU A 96 -10.78 -6.21 -4.89
N GLU A 97 -10.81 -6.84 -6.06
CA GLU A 97 -9.97 -6.42 -7.19
C GLU A 97 -10.47 -5.09 -7.79
N PRO A 98 -9.59 -4.29 -8.40
CA PRO A 98 -10.00 -3.10 -9.13
C PRO A 98 -11.06 -3.45 -10.16
N GLY A 99 -12.19 -2.77 -10.08
CA GLY A 99 -13.29 -2.99 -10.99
C GLY A 99 -14.21 -4.18 -10.67
N ALA A 100 -13.97 -4.93 -9.59
CA ALA A 100 -14.73 -6.15 -9.27
C ALA A 100 -16.23 -5.91 -9.06
N LEU A 101 -16.63 -4.67 -8.74
CA LEU A 101 -18.01 -4.26 -8.48
C LEU A 101 -18.47 -3.15 -9.42
N LEU A 102 -17.77 -2.97 -10.55
CA LEU A 102 -18.22 -2.11 -11.65
C LEU A 102 -19.51 -2.70 -12.25
N GLY A 103 -20.51 -1.86 -12.53
CA GLY A 103 -21.81 -2.31 -13.02
C GLY A 103 -22.84 -2.73 -11.96
N SER A 104 -22.51 -2.74 -10.65
CA SER A 104 -23.52 -2.82 -9.58
C SER A 104 -24.22 -1.46 -9.40
N GLU A 105 -24.82 -0.97 -10.47
CA GLU A 105 -25.15 0.45 -10.59
C GLU A 105 -26.42 0.81 -9.82
N HIS A 106 -26.32 1.96 -9.13
CA HIS A 106 -27.32 2.72 -8.38
C HIS A 106 -27.42 2.47 -6.88
N ASP A 107 -27.36 1.23 -6.41
CA ASP A 107 -27.67 0.93 -5.02
C ASP A 107 -26.41 0.79 -4.15
N PRO A 108 -26.39 1.40 -2.94
CA PRO A 108 -25.41 1.09 -1.91
C PRO A 108 -25.18 -0.41 -1.76
N THR A 109 -23.92 -0.82 -1.67
CA THR A 109 -23.54 -2.24 -1.72
C THR A 109 -22.77 -2.64 -0.47
N ILE A 110 -23.17 -3.77 0.13
CA ILE A 110 -22.43 -4.42 1.20
C ILE A 110 -21.75 -5.65 0.60
N VAL A 111 -20.44 -5.78 0.81
CA VAL A 111 -19.64 -6.80 0.14
C VAL A 111 -19.15 -7.84 1.13
N PHE A 112 -19.41 -9.11 0.84
CA PHE A 112 -18.70 -10.21 1.46
C PHE A 112 -17.46 -10.58 0.63
N VAL A 113 -16.28 -10.49 1.25
CA VAL A 113 -14.99 -10.75 0.61
C VAL A 113 -14.43 -12.05 1.13
N ALA A 114 -14.46 -13.11 0.32
CA ALA A 114 -14.09 -14.45 0.79
C ALA A 114 -12.60 -14.58 1.15
N LYS A 115 -11.73 -13.93 0.39
CA LYS A 115 -10.26 -14.04 0.50
C LYS A 115 -9.61 -12.67 0.65
N ALA A 116 -10.15 -11.83 1.52
CA ALA A 116 -9.56 -10.51 1.77
C ALA A 116 -8.05 -10.61 2.04
N LEU A 117 -7.25 -9.78 1.39
CA LEU A 117 -5.79 -9.77 1.51
C LEU A 117 -5.32 -8.71 2.51
N GLY A 118 -6.15 -7.69 2.72
CA GLY A 118 -5.90 -6.55 3.59
C GLY A 118 -5.16 -5.40 2.90
N ASP A 119 -4.81 -5.53 1.62
CA ASP A 119 -4.15 -4.53 0.78
C ASP A 119 -5.11 -3.85 -0.22
N GLU A 120 -6.38 -4.25 -0.24
CA GLU A 120 -7.36 -3.79 -1.23
C GLU A 120 -7.79 -2.34 -1.06
N GLU A 121 -8.25 -1.75 -2.17
CA GLU A 121 -8.80 -0.39 -2.26
C GLU A 121 -10.32 -0.44 -2.44
N ILE A 122 -11.06 0.24 -1.56
CA ILE A 122 -12.53 0.14 -1.49
C ILE A 122 -13.17 0.82 -2.69
N THR A 123 -12.86 2.10 -2.88
CA THR A 123 -13.38 2.90 -4.00
C THR A 123 -12.99 2.31 -5.36
N ALA A 124 -11.79 1.73 -5.48
CA ALA A 124 -11.33 1.07 -6.71
C ALA A 124 -12.08 -0.23 -7.02
N ALA A 125 -12.56 -0.97 -6.00
CA ALA A 125 -13.42 -2.12 -6.22
C ALA A 125 -14.81 -1.69 -6.71
N GLY A 126 -15.34 -0.59 -6.15
CA GLY A 126 -16.54 0.09 -6.63
C GLY A 126 -16.94 1.27 -5.74
N SER A 127 -17.34 2.38 -6.34
CA SER A 127 -17.65 3.65 -5.64
C SER A 127 -18.91 3.61 -4.74
N LYS A 128 -19.67 2.51 -4.78
CA LYS A 128 -20.91 2.31 -3.99
C LYS A 128 -20.75 1.31 -2.85
N VAL A 129 -19.53 0.87 -2.55
CA VAL A 129 -19.27 0.00 -1.40
C VAL A 129 -19.47 0.79 -0.11
N VAL A 130 -20.49 0.45 0.66
CA VAL A 130 -20.82 1.11 1.93
C VAL A 130 -20.56 0.24 3.14
N GLY A 131 -20.24 -1.05 2.98
CA GLY A 131 -19.91 -1.94 4.09
C GLY A 131 -19.20 -3.21 3.64
N ILE A 132 -18.33 -3.75 4.49
CA ILE A 132 -17.47 -4.89 4.15
C ILE A 132 -17.53 -5.97 5.23
N VAL A 133 -17.77 -7.22 4.81
CA VAL A 133 -17.69 -8.43 5.62
C VAL A 133 -16.56 -9.31 5.09
N ALA A 134 -15.40 -9.28 5.75
CA ALA A 134 -14.28 -10.14 5.38
C ALA A 134 -14.49 -11.56 5.92
N GLY A 135 -14.47 -12.54 5.01
CA GLY A 135 -14.61 -13.98 5.30
C GLY A 135 -13.41 -14.61 5.99
N ARG A 136 -12.47 -13.80 6.48
CA ARG A 136 -11.30 -14.24 7.24
C ARG A 136 -10.87 -13.18 8.27
N ALA A 137 -9.90 -13.55 9.11
CA ALA A 137 -9.24 -12.62 10.01
C ALA A 137 -8.48 -11.54 9.22
N LEU A 138 -8.73 -10.27 9.55
CA LEU A 138 -7.95 -9.13 9.10
C LEU A 138 -7.30 -8.45 10.29
N HIS A 139 -6.11 -7.90 10.07
CA HIS A 139 -5.50 -7.04 11.07
C HIS A 139 -6.28 -5.71 11.09
N PRO A 140 -6.63 -5.13 12.26
CA PRO A 140 -7.41 -3.88 12.31
C PRO A 140 -6.73 -2.66 11.67
N GLU A 141 -5.47 -2.78 11.28
CA GLU A 141 -4.68 -1.74 10.62
C GLU A 141 -4.00 -2.25 9.36
N CYS A 142 -4.57 -3.29 8.74
CA CYS A 142 -4.27 -3.53 7.33
C CYS A 142 -4.74 -2.32 6.50
N HIS A 143 -4.23 -2.20 5.28
CA HIS A 143 -4.58 -1.11 4.39
C HIS A 143 -6.10 -1.00 4.20
N LEU A 144 -6.77 -2.13 3.93
CA LEU A 144 -8.23 -2.17 3.81
C LEU A 144 -8.94 -1.59 5.05
N ALA A 145 -8.44 -1.86 6.26
CA ALA A 145 -9.02 -1.32 7.48
C ALA A 145 -8.77 0.18 7.66
N ILE A 146 -7.59 0.67 7.26
CA ILE A 146 -7.27 2.10 7.25
C ILE A 146 -8.19 2.82 6.25
N ARG A 147 -8.36 2.26 5.04
CA ARG A 147 -9.31 2.74 4.03
C ARG A 147 -10.73 2.79 4.53
N SER A 148 -11.17 1.70 5.15
CA SER A 148 -12.50 1.63 5.74
C SER A 148 -12.76 2.74 6.76
N ARG A 149 -11.76 3.15 7.56
CA ARG A 149 -11.91 4.30 8.47
C ARG A 149 -11.98 5.62 7.72
N GLN A 150 -11.06 5.82 6.77
CA GLN A 150 -10.96 7.06 5.99
C GLN A 150 -12.23 7.33 5.17
N GLU A 151 -12.82 6.27 4.61
CA GLU A 151 -14.04 6.34 3.80
C GLU A 151 -15.31 6.15 4.64
N GLY A 152 -15.20 5.96 5.96
CA GLY A 152 -16.35 5.75 6.85
C GLY A 152 -17.14 4.46 6.58
N VAL A 153 -16.51 3.46 5.98
CA VAL A 153 -17.10 2.18 5.59
C VAL A 153 -16.97 1.17 6.74
N PRO A 154 -18.08 0.69 7.34
CA PRO A 154 -18.02 -0.32 8.40
C PRO A 154 -17.39 -1.61 7.89
N LEU A 155 -16.43 -2.13 8.67
CA LEU A 155 -15.65 -3.32 8.33
C LEU A 155 -15.67 -4.31 9.47
N THR A 156 -16.05 -5.55 9.14
CA THR A 156 -15.96 -6.71 10.02
C THR A 156 -15.07 -7.80 9.41
N ALA A 157 -14.43 -8.58 10.26
CA ALA A 157 -13.63 -9.74 9.88
C ALA A 157 -14.03 -10.98 10.69
N THR A 158 -13.82 -12.17 10.13
CA THR A 158 -14.11 -13.44 10.82
C THR A 158 -12.81 -14.06 11.35
N PRO A 159 -12.54 -13.94 12.66
CA PRO A 159 -11.22 -14.26 13.17
C PRO A 159 -10.96 -15.76 13.36
N SER A 160 -12.02 -16.58 13.41
CA SER A 160 -11.93 -18.02 13.58
C SER A 160 -12.54 -18.78 12.39
N PRO A 161 -12.13 -20.02 12.14
CA PRO A 161 -12.74 -20.88 11.13
C PRO A 161 -14.25 -21.04 11.31
N GLU A 162 -14.72 -21.18 12.56
CA GLU A 162 -16.14 -21.28 12.88
C GLU A 162 -16.88 -19.98 12.57
N GLY A 163 -16.30 -18.83 12.94
CA GLY A 163 -16.84 -17.52 12.60
C GLY A 163 -16.91 -17.29 11.09
N ALA A 164 -15.90 -17.74 10.35
CA ALA A 164 -15.87 -17.67 8.89
C ALA A 164 -16.97 -18.53 8.26
N LYS A 165 -17.19 -19.75 8.79
CA LYS A 165 -18.29 -20.61 8.36
C LYS A 165 -19.65 -19.97 8.63
N HIS A 166 -19.89 -19.46 9.84
CA HIS A 166 -21.14 -18.78 10.18
C HIS A 166 -21.41 -17.54 9.32
N ALA A 167 -20.39 -16.73 9.06
CA ALA A 167 -20.53 -15.58 8.16
C ALA A 167 -20.85 -16.02 6.72
N ALA A 168 -20.16 -17.05 6.21
CA ALA A 168 -20.44 -17.59 4.89
C ALA A 168 -21.87 -18.14 4.78
N ASP A 169 -22.37 -18.82 5.81
CA ASP A 169 -23.75 -19.34 5.85
C ASP A 169 -24.78 -18.20 5.91
N ALA A 170 -24.56 -17.18 6.74
CA ALA A 170 -25.41 -15.99 6.78
C ALA A 170 -25.44 -15.26 5.43
N VAL A 171 -24.27 -15.12 4.78
CA VAL A 171 -24.16 -14.49 3.46
C VAL A 171 -24.88 -15.32 2.40
N ARG A 172 -24.79 -16.65 2.42
CA ARG A 172 -25.56 -17.52 1.49
C ARG A 172 -27.06 -17.31 1.60
N GLN A 173 -27.58 -17.04 2.80
CA GLN A 173 -29.01 -16.83 3.02
C GLN A 173 -29.51 -15.43 2.61
N LEU A 174 -28.62 -14.44 2.58
CA LEU A 174 -28.93 -13.04 2.35
C LEU A 174 -28.39 -12.52 1.01
N LEU A 175 -27.74 -13.36 0.21
CA LEU A 175 -27.07 -12.94 -1.02
C LEU A 175 -28.09 -12.34 -2.01
N GLY A 176 -27.78 -11.15 -2.53
CA GLY A 176 -28.66 -10.41 -3.44
C GLY A 176 -29.78 -9.62 -2.75
N GLU A 177 -30.01 -9.82 -1.45
CA GLU A 177 -31.00 -9.08 -0.67
C GLU A 177 -30.44 -7.73 -0.20
N TRP A 178 -31.34 -6.81 0.15
CA TRP A 178 -30.98 -5.62 0.91
C TRP A 178 -30.77 -5.97 2.37
N VAL A 179 -29.61 -5.59 2.91
CA VAL A 179 -29.21 -5.88 4.28
C VAL A 179 -28.74 -4.63 5.00
N THR A 180 -28.86 -4.66 6.32
CA THR A 180 -28.24 -3.68 7.21
C THR A 180 -27.08 -4.37 7.92
N LEU A 181 -25.88 -3.82 7.76
CA LEU A 181 -24.68 -4.20 8.50
C LEU A 181 -24.48 -3.21 9.64
N ASN A 182 -24.54 -3.67 10.88
CA ASN A 182 -24.23 -2.88 12.06
C ASN A 182 -23.01 -3.47 12.77
N VAL A 183 -21.90 -2.72 12.76
CA VAL A 183 -20.64 -3.09 13.38
C VAL A 183 -20.44 -2.20 14.62
N THR A 184 -20.48 -2.81 15.79
CA THR A 184 -20.31 -2.12 17.08
C THR A 184 -19.10 -2.68 17.83
N SER A 185 -18.65 -1.99 18.88
CA SER A 185 -17.62 -2.52 19.79
C SER A 185 -18.02 -3.84 20.47
N ASN A 186 -19.33 -4.11 20.56
CA ASN A 186 -19.89 -5.29 21.25
C ASN A 186 -20.25 -6.45 20.31
N GLY A 187 -20.18 -6.25 18.99
CA GLY A 187 -20.52 -7.29 18.03
C GLY A 187 -20.98 -6.77 16.68
N VAL A 188 -21.38 -7.72 15.83
CA VAL A 188 -21.77 -7.45 14.43
C VAL A 188 -23.09 -8.14 14.12
N LEU A 189 -24.03 -7.36 13.61
CA LEU A 189 -25.33 -7.79 13.13
C LEU A 189 -25.41 -7.58 11.62
N LEU A 190 -25.85 -8.62 10.91
CA LEU A 190 -26.16 -8.59 9.49
C LEU A 190 -27.55 -9.20 9.31
N GLY A 191 -28.48 -8.43 8.77
CA GLY A 191 -29.88 -8.88 8.60
C GLY A 191 -30.59 -8.11 7.49
N ARG A 192 -31.78 -8.57 7.11
CA ARG A 192 -32.58 -7.91 6.05
C ARG A 192 -32.93 -6.48 6.43
N ALA A 193 -32.80 -5.56 5.48
CA ALA A 193 -33.13 -4.16 5.67
C ALA A 193 -34.65 -3.93 5.64
N SER A 194 -35.12 -2.95 6.41
CA SER A 194 -36.51 -2.47 6.30
C SER A 194 -36.67 -1.58 5.05
N ARG A 195 -37.91 -1.36 4.60
CA ARG A 195 -38.19 -0.44 3.49
C ARG A 195 -37.68 0.98 3.78
N ASP A 196 -37.79 1.42 5.03
CA ASP A 196 -37.33 2.75 5.45
C ASP A 196 -35.80 2.86 5.41
N ASP A 197 -35.08 1.80 5.80
CA ASP A 197 -33.62 1.76 5.71
C ASP A 197 -33.15 1.82 4.25
N ILE A 198 -33.82 1.10 3.35
CA ILE A 198 -33.52 1.10 1.92
C ILE A 198 -33.71 2.51 1.33
N SER A 199 -34.82 3.18 1.67
CA SER A 199 -35.08 4.55 1.21
C SER A 199 -34.00 5.52 1.69
N ARG A 200 -33.68 5.49 3.00
CA ARG A 200 -32.63 6.34 3.58
C ARG A 200 -31.27 6.12 2.94
N ALA A 201 -30.91 4.86 2.67
CA ALA A 201 -29.64 4.52 2.04
C ALA A 201 -29.54 5.06 0.61
N ARG A 202 -30.61 4.95 -0.18
CA ARG A 202 -30.67 5.53 -1.53
C ARG A 202 -30.58 7.06 -1.50
N ASP A 203 -31.30 7.71 -0.60
CA ASP A 203 -31.25 9.17 -0.46
C ASP A 203 -29.85 9.67 -0.02
N ALA A 204 -29.18 8.93 0.85
CA ALA A 204 -27.79 9.21 1.23
C ALA A 204 -26.84 9.05 0.03
N ALA A 205 -26.99 7.99 -0.77
CA ALA A 205 -26.18 7.75 -1.96
C ALA A 205 -26.35 8.85 -3.02
N VAL A 206 -27.58 9.33 -3.24
CA VAL A 206 -27.87 10.44 -4.18
C VAL A 206 -27.26 11.75 -3.69
N ARG A 207 -27.28 12.01 -2.37
CA ARG A 207 -26.64 13.19 -1.79
C ARG A 207 -25.11 13.14 -1.93
N TYR A 208 -24.52 11.97 -1.68
CA TYR A 208 -23.09 11.75 -1.86
C TYR A 208 -22.64 11.94 -3.31
N ASP A 209 -23.40 11.44 -4.28
CA ASP A 209 -23.11 11.67 -5.70
C ASP A 209 -23.20 13.15 -6.09
N ARG A 210 -24.12 13.90 -5.45
CA ARG A 210 -24.25 15.34 -5.67
C ARG A 210 -23.07 16.11 -5.08
N SER A 211 -22.64 15.80 -3.86
CA SER A 211 -21.49 16.47 -3.24
C SER A 211 -20.21 16.25 -4.04
N ILE A 212 -19.97 15.02 -4.53
CA ILE A 212 -18.84 14.75 -5.41
C ILE A 212 -18.91 15.61 -6.67
N ARG A 213 -20.10 15.75 -7.28
CA ARG A 213 -20.27 16.60 -8.48
C ARG A 213 -20.04 18.09 -8.20
N ASP A 214 -20.45 18.58 -7.03
CA ASP A 214 -20.24 19.97 -6.64
C ASP A 214 -18.74 20.23 -6.37
N ASP A 215 -18.02 19.26 -5.78
CA ASP A 215 -16.56 19.33 -5.57
C ASP A 215 -15.76 19.29 -6.89
N ARG A 216 -16.29 18.70 -7.99
CA ARG A 216 -15.68 18.79 -9.33
C ARG A 216 -15.45 20.24 -9.78
N GLY A 217 -16.30 21.16 -9.32
CA GLY A 217 -16.17 22.60 -9.61
C GLY A 217 -14.98 23.28 -8.93
N VAL A 218 -14.41 22.65 -7.90
CA VAL A 218 -13.26 23.17 -7.14
C VAL A 218 -11.94 22.57 -7.63
N VAL A 219 -11.93 21.30 -8.02
CA VAL A 219 -10.70 20.58 -8.45
C VAL A 219 -10.20 21.02 -9.83
N THR A 220 -11.04 21.65 -10.65
CA THR A 220 -10.68 22.18 -11.98
C THR A 220 -9.78 23.44 -11.96
N ARG A 221 -9.36 23.95 -10.80
CA ARG A 221 -8.61 25.22 -10.71
C ARG A 221 -7.09 25.15 -10.68
N ALA A 222 -6.50 23.96 -10.67
CA ALA A 222 -5.05 23.81 -10.84
C ALA A 222 -4.71 23.39 -12.28
N ALA A 223 -5.22 24.13 -13.27
CA ALA A 223 -4.62 24.06 -14.60
C ALA A 223 -3.24 24.75 -14.51
N PRO A 224 -2.13 24.07 -14.82
CA PRO A 224 -0.87 24.78 -15.01
C PRO A 224 -1.10 25.83 -16.09
N ASN A 225 -0.63 27.05 -15.85
CA ASN A 225 -0.65 28.11 -16.85
C ASN A 225 -0.10 27.54 -18.17
N GLU A 226 -0.88 27.57 -19.25
CA GLU A 226 -0.50 27.14 -20.60
C GLU A 226 0.76 27.85 -21.15
N ARG A 227 1.34 28.78 -20.39
CA ARG A 227 2.53 29.55 -20.75
C ARG A 227 3.80 28.71 -20.89
N ASP A 228 3.84 27.46 -20.42
CA ASP A 228 4.95 26.54 -20.68
C ASP A 228 4.68 25.55 -21.84
N GLY A 229 3.52 25.65 -22.53
CA GLY A 229 3.01 24.60 -23.44
C GLY A 229 3.01 24.91 -24.94
N GLY A 230 3.73 25.93 -25.40
CA GLY A 230 3.92 26.15 -26.84
C GLY A 230 4.57 24.93 -27.52
N ALA A 231 4.50 24.83 -28.85
CA ALA A 231 5.12 23.75 -29.64
C ALA A 231 6.65 23.57 -29.39
N ALA A 232 7.27 24.50 -28.66
CA ALA A 232 8.68 24.52 -28.27
C ALA A 232 8.94 24.22 -26.78
N ALA A 233 7.96 23.75 -26.00
CA ALA A 233 8.15 23.41 -24.58
C ALA A 233 9.32 22.43 -24.41
N VAL A 234 10.40 22.90 -23.78
CA VAL A 234 11.57 22.07 -23.46
C VAL A 234 11.24 21.34 -22.16
N VAL A 235 11.09 20.02 -22.24
CA VAL A 235 11.04 19.19 -21.04
C VAL A 235 12.33 19.43 -20.26
N SER A 236 12.20 19.95 -19.04
CA SER A 236 13.34 20.28 -18.19
C SER A 236 13.16 19.61 -16.83
N VAL A 237 14.23 18.94 -16.38
CA VAL A 237 14.30 18.36 -15.05
C VAL A 237 14.61 19.47 -14.05
N ARG A 238 13.97 19.41 -12.88
CA ARG A 238 14.19 20.36 -11.79
C ARG A 238 14.73 19.62 -10.56
N ALA A 239 15.46 20.33 -9.72
CA ALA A 239 15.84 19.78 -8.42
C ALA A 239 14.56 19.53 -7.60
N LEU A 240 14.52 18.43 -6.84
CA LEU A 240 13.33 18.07 -6.07
C LEU A 240 12.99 19.13 -5.02
N ARG A 241 14.00 19.84 -4.50
CA ARG A 241 13.83 20.99 -3.59
C ARG A 241 13.06 22.17 -4.19
N ASP A 242 12.93 22.24 -5.50
CA ASP A 242 12.20 23.31 -6.20
C ASP A 242 10.79 22.87 -6.65
N ALA A 243 10.39 21.64 -6.32
CA ALA A 243 9.07 21.13 -6.65
C ALA A 243 7.97 21.86 -5.86
N THR A 244 6.89 22.22 -6.56
CA THR A 244 5.67 22.77 -5.98
C THR A 244 4.47 21.92 -6.35
N THR A 245 3.35 22.10 -5.67
CA THR A 245 2.11 21.35 -5.96
C THR A 245 1.63 21.62 -7.39
N GLU A 246 1.78 22.85 -7.87
CA GLU A 246 1.37 23.28 -9.21
C GLU A 246 2.27 22.74 -10.32
N THR A 247 3.55 22.51 -10.02
CA THR A 247 4.54 22.09 -11.02
C THR A 247 4.75 20.58 -11.08
N ALA A 248 4.57 19.89 -9.94
CA ALA A 248 4.89 18.48 -9.82
C ALA A 248 4.02 17.69 -8.81
N GLY A 249 3.00 18.31 -8.21
CA GLY A 249 2.07 17.65 -7.30
C GLY A 249 2.50 17.61 -5.84
N ALA A 250 1.55 17.24 -4.98
CA ALA A 250 1.69 17.31 -3.53
C ALA A 250 2.81 16.41 -3.00
N LYS A 251 2.99 15.20 -3.57
CA LYS A 251 4.07 14.29 -3.13
C LYS A 251 5.45 14.84 -3.44
N ALA A 252 5.65 15.39 -4.65
CA ALA A 252 6.92 16.00 -5.02
C ALA A 252 7.22 17.24 -4.19
N ALA A 253 6.21 18.10 -3.96
CA ALA A 253 6.33 19.28 -3.12
C ALA A 253 6.68 18.93 -1.67
N ALA A 254 6.01 17.92 -1.10
CA ALA A 254 6.28 17.42 0.24
C ALA A 254 7.69 16.80 0.34
N ALA A 255 8.13 16.03 -0.65
CA ALA A 255 9.49 15.49 -0.69
C ALA A 255 10.56 16.60 -0.78
N GLY A 256 10.28 17.66 -1.57
CA GLY A 256 11.11 18.86 -1.59
C GLY A 256 11.17 19.59 -0.25
N ALA A 257 10.05 19.64 0.48
CA ALA A 257 10.00 20.18 1.84
C ALA A 257 10.84 19.37 2.83
N LEU A 258 10.79 18.03 2.75
CA LEU A 258 11.62 17.15 3.59
C LEU A 258 13.12 17.45 3.43
N LEU A 259 13.60 17.68 2.19
CA LEU A 259 14.98 18.07 1.93
C LEU A 259 15.34 19.40 2.61
N ARG A 260 14.48 20.41 2.50
CA ARG A 260 14.70 21.72 3.13
C ARG A 260 14.71 21.65 4.66
N VAL A 261 13.92 20.75 5.26
CA VAL A 261 13.95 20.50 6.71
C VAL A 261 15.19 19.73 7.11
N ALA A 262 15.62 18.73 6.33
CA ALA A 262 16.85 17.96 6.57
C ALA A 262 18.11 18.83 6.57
N ASP A 263 18.16 19.91 5.77
CA ASP A 263 19.27 20.86 5.73
C ASP A 263 19.41 21.72 7.01
N ARG A 264 18.42 21.70 7.92
CA ARG A 264 18.45 22.51 9.15
C ARG A 264 19.43 21.92 10.18
N PRO A 265 20.24 22.76 10.87
CA PRO A 265 21.12 22.28 11.93
C PRO A 265 20.34 21.54 13.03
N GLY A 266 20.80 20.34 13.39
CA GLY A 266 20.17 19.52 14.42
C GLY A 266 18.90 18.77 13.97
N CYS A 267 18.61 18.71 12.67
CA CYS A 267 17.49 17.93 12.16
C CYS A 267 17.66 16.43 12.53
N PRO A 268 16.61 15.77 13.06
CA PRO A 268 16.69 14.38 13.51
C PRO A 268 16.65 13.34 12.38
N PHE A 269 16.56 13.79 11.12
CA PHE A 269 16.52 12.92 9.95
C PHE A 269 17.26 13.53 8.75
N THR A 270 17.60 12.68 7.79
CA THR A 270 18.00 13.06 6.43
C THR A 270 16.87 12.74 5.44
N ALA A 271 16.88 13.39 4.27
CA ALA A 271 15.94 13.09 3.19
C ALA A 271 16.70 12.69 1.91
N PRO A 272 16.13 11.83 1.05
CA PRO A 272 16.76 11.45 -0.21
C PRO A 272 16.91 12.63 -1.17
N GLU A 273 18.14 12.93 -1.58
CA GLU A 273 18.37 13.87 -2.69
C GLU A 273 17.71 13.37 -3.97
N GLY A 274 17.23 14.29 -4.80
CA GLY A 274 16.49 13.91 -6.00
C GLY A 274 16.19 15.04 -6.97
N CYS A 275 15.56 14.65 -8.07
CA CYS A 275 15.06 15.54 -9.11
C CYS A 275 13.64 15.15 -9.51
N VAL A 276 12.98 16.04 -10.24
CA VAL A 276 11.62 15.85 -10.72
C VAL A 276 11.52 16.12 -12.22
N VAL A 277 10.84 15.23 -12.92
CA VAL A 277 10.31 15.45 -14.26
C VAL A 277 8.89 16.01 -14.08
N PRO A 278 8.66 17.30 -14.36
CA PRO A 278 7.43 18.00 -13.96
C PRO A 278 6.22 17.65 -14.84
N TYR A 279 5.06 18.19 -14.48
CA TYR A 279 3.86 18.15 -15.33
C TYR A 279 4.12 18.73 -16.73
N GLY A 280 3.40 18.22 -17.73
CA GLY A 280 3.58 18.61 -19.13
C GLY A 280 4.68 17.84 -19.86
N ALA A 281 5.57 17.15 -19.11
CA ALA A 281 6.66 16.38 -19.71
C ALA A 281 6.16 15.17 -20.51
N LEU A 282 5.23 14.39 -19.94
CA LEU A 282 4.68 13.22 -20.62
C LEU A 282 3.96 13.63 -21.91
N GLU A 283 3.17 14.70 -21.84
CA GLU A 283 2.42 15.27 -22.95
C GLU A 283 3.36 15.79 -24.04
N ALA A 284 4.43 16.50 -23.68
CA ALA A 284 5.43 16.97 -24.62
C ALA A 284 6.18 15.81 -25.32
N ILE A 285 6.50 14.75 -24.58
CA ILE A 285 7.14 13.54 -25.14
C ILE A 285 6.16 12.83 -26.10
N ALA A 286 4.91 12.63 -25.68
CA ALA A 286 3.88 12.01 -26.51
C ALA A 286 3.61 12.83 -27.79
N ARG A 287 3.57 14.16 -27.69
CA ARG A 287 3.39 15.07 -28.84
C ARG A 287 4.53 14.96 -29.84
N ARG A 288 5.78 14.97 -29.37
CA ARG A 288 6.97 14.79 -30.22
C ARG A 288 6.97 13.42 -30.93
N ALA A 289 6.39 12.41 -30.30
CA ALA A 289 6.21 11.08 -30.85
C ALA A 289 4.93 10.91 -31.71
N ASN A 290 4.12 11.96 -31.90
CA ASN A 290 2.80 11.91 -32.54
C ASN A 290 1.83 10.90 -31.87
N ALA A 291 1.97 10.68 -30.58
CA ALA A 291 1.22 9.73 -29.76
C ALA A 291 0.20 10.38 -28.81
N GLU A 292 0.20 11.72 -28.68
CA GLU A 292 -0.68 12.47 -27.75
C GLU A 292 -2.17 12.12 -27.94
N GLU A 293 -2.61 12.11 -29.19
CA GLU A 293 -4.00 11.79 -29.56
C GLU A 293 -4.36 10.31 -29.27
N ALA A 294 -3.42 9.39 -29.48
CA ALA A 294 -3.63 7.97 -29.16
C ALA A 294 -3.72 7.76 -27.66
N LEU A 295 -2.86 8.42 -26.87
CA LEU A 295 -2.88 8.37 -25.42
C LEU A 295 -4.19 8.91 -24.86
N ARG A 296 -4.66 10.06 -25.36
CA ARG A 296 -5.96 10.63 -25.00
C ARG A 296 -7.11 9.66 -25.27
N ARG A 297 -7.14 9.03 -26.44
CA ARG A 297 -8.16 8.01 -26.77
C ARG A 297 -8.11 6.80 -25.84
N HIS A 298 -6.94 6.31 -25.45
CA HIS A 298 -6.85 5.20 -24.51
C HIS A 298 -7.36 5.60 -23.11
N ALA A 299 -7.07 6.82 -22.66
CA ALA A 299 -7.60 7.37 -21.42
C ALA A 299 -9.13 7.48 -21.45
N GLU A 300 -9.71 8.04 -22.52
CA GLU A 300 -11.16 8.17 -22.71
C GLU A 300 -11.85 6.80 -22.77
N ASN A 301 -11.25 5.83 -23.47
CA ASN A 301 -11.77 4.47 -23.52
C ASN A 301 -11.76 3.78 -22.15
N ALA A 302 -10.73 4.04 -21.33
CA ALA A 302 -10.66 3.52 -19.98
C ALA A 302 -11.76 4.16 -19.11
N ASP A 303 -11.95 5.47 -19.23
CA ASP A 303 -13.01 6.18 -18.51
C ASP A 303 -14.41 5.66 -18.89
N ASP A 304 -14.67 5.51 -20.19
CA ASP A 304 -15.94 4.98 -20.69
C ASP A 304 -16.18 3.55 -20.21
N ALA A 305 -15.17 2.69 -20.27
CA ALA A 305 -15.27 1.31 -19.81
C ALA A 305 -15.57 1.23 -18.30
N ALA A 306 -14.89 2.05 -17.49
CA ALA A 306 -15.15 2.13 -16.06
C ALA A 306 -16.56 2.65 -15.77
N ARG A 307 -17.04 3.67 -16.50
CA ARG A 307 -18.39 4.24 -16.31
C ARG A 307 -19.52 3.27 -16.66
N VAL A 308 -19.33 2.36 -17.62
CA VAL A 308 -20.36 1.39 -18.06
C VAL A 308 -20.23 0.02 -17.41
N GLY A 309 -19.29 -0.16 -16.48
CA GLY A 309 -19.17 -1.42 -15.76
C GLY A 309 -18.28 -2.49 -16.41
N ASP A 310 -17.55 -2.19 -17.49
CA ASP A 310 -16.86 -3.19 -18.32
C ASP A 310 -15.39 -3.37 -17.89
N ALA A 311 -15.17 -4.24 -16.90
CA ALA A 311 -13.84 -4.50 -16.35
C ALA A 311 -12.83 -5.05 -17.38
N PRO A 312 -13.16 -6.02 -18.25
CA PRO A 312 -12.25 -6.45 -19.32
C PRO A 312 -11.85 -5.33 -20.27
N ARG A 313 -12.79 -4.48 -20.71
CA ARG A 313 -12.50 -3.34 -21.58
C ARG A 313 -11.66 -2.28 -20.86
N LEU A 314 -11.93 -2.03 -19.58
CA LEU A 314 -11.15 -1.12 -18.75
C LEU A 314 -9.70 -1.60 -18.68
N ARG A 315 -9.48 -2.87 -18.36
CA ARG A 315 -8.14 -3.48 -18.30
C ARG A 315 -7.41 -3.33 -19.63
N ALA A 316 -8.06 -3.67 -20.75
CA ALA A 316 -7.46 -3.55 -22.08
C ALA A 316 -7.09 -2.10 -22.43
N ALA A 317 -7.94 -1.12 -22.10
CA ALA A 317 -7.66 0.29 -22.35
C ALA A 317 -6.52 0.82 -21.48
N CYS A 318 -6.48 0.45 -20.19
CA CYS A 318 -5.40 0.76 -19.26
C CYS A 318 -4.06 0.15 -19.72
N ASP A 319 -4.06 -1.12 -20.13
CA ASP A 319 -2.87 -1.81 -20.63
C ASP A 319 -2.36 -1.17 -21.93
N ALA A 320 -3.26 -0.75 -22.82
CA ALA A 320 -2.90 -0.03 -24.04
C ALA A 320 -2.27 1.36 -23.74
N ALA A 321 -2.85 2.13 -22.81
CA ALA A 321 -2.28 3.41 -22.39
C ALA A 321 -0.88 3.23 -21.78
N LYS A 322 -0.71 2.24 -20.89
CA LYS A 322 0.57 1.91 -20.27
C LYS A 322 1.62 1.51 -21.30
N ALA A 323 1.27 0.59 -22.20
CA ALA A 323 2.16 0.12 -23.25
C ALA A 323 2.60 1.27 -24.17
N LEU A 324 1.68 2.17 -24.52
CA LEU A 324 1.99 3.35 -25.33
C LEU A 324 3.01 4.24 -24.60
N ILE A 325 2.77 4.58 -23.33
CA ILE A 325 3.68 5.43 -22.53
C ILE A 325 5.06 4.78 -22.40
N GLU A 326 5.12 3.49 -22.07
CA GLU A 326 6.37 2.75 -21.92
C GLU A 326 7.17 2.63 -23.23
N SER A 327 6.51 2.81 -24.39
CA SER A 327 7.14 2.81 -25.71
C SER A 327 7.62 4.19 -26.20
N LEU A 328 7.31 5.26 -25.47
CA LEU A 328 7.66 6.61 -25.90
C LEU A 328 9.19 6.83 -25.93
N PRO A 329 9.72 7.59 -26.91
CA PRO A 329 11.12 7.94 -26.96
C PRO A 329 11.44 9.03 -25.91
N PHE A 330 11.80 8.62 -24.70
CA PHE A 330 12.21 9.55 -23.66
C PHE A 330 13.50 10.30 -24.07
N PRO A 331 13.58 11.64 -23.92
CA PRO A 331 14.75 12.39 -24.38
C PRO A 331 16.05 11.98 -23.66
N THR A 332 17.04 11.54 -24.43
CA THR A 332 18.32 11.02 -23.93
C THR A 332 19.09 12.07 -23.12
N GLU A 333 19.05 13.34 -23.53
CA GLU A 333 19.73 14.44 -22.84
C GLU A 333 19.17 14.65 -21.43
N ILE A 334 17.85 14.45 -21.27
CA ILE A 334 17.17 14.58 -19.99
C ILE A 334 17.52 13.41 -19.08
N ALA A 335 17.50 12.19 -19.62
CA ALA A 335 17.92 11.00 -18.88
C ALA A 335 19.39 11.10 -18.43
N ALA A 336 20.26 11.61 -19.29
CA ALA A 336 21.66 11.87 -18.97
C ALA A 336 21.81 12.96 -17.89
N THR A 337 21.01 14.03 -17.96
CA THR A 337 20.99 15.10 -16.95
C THR A 337 20.55 14.56 -15.58
N ILE A 338 19.52 13.71 -15.55
CA ILE A 338 19.09 13.02 -14.32
C ILE A 338 20.25 12.18 -13.78
N ALA A 339 20.82 11.29 -14.58
CA ALA A 339 21.94 10.43 -14.17
C ALA A 339 23.14 11.25 -13.65
N ALA A 340 23.51 12.32 -14.34
CA ALA A 340 24.61 13.21 -13.96
C ALA A 340 24.36 13.89 -12.60
N SER A 341 23.10 14.23 -12.28
CA SER A 341 22.72 14.86 -11.01
C SER A 341 23.00 13.98 -9.78
N PHE A 342 23.20 12.67 -9.97
CA PHE A 342 23.48 11.72 -8.89
C PHE A 342 24.94 11.27 -8.82
N VAL A 343 25.83 11.69 -9.73
CA VAL A 343 27.23 11.22 -9.77
C VAL A 343 27.94 11.50 -8.44
N ASP A 344 27.88 12.73 -7.95
CA ASP A 344 28.54 13.13 -6.70
C ASP A 344 27.87 12.52 -5.46
N VAL A 345 26.54 12.35 -5.49
CA VAL A 345 25.79 11.70 -4.42
C VAL A 345 26.21 10.23 -4.30
N VAL A 346 26.21 9.50 -5.42
CA VAL A 346 26.62 8.10 -5.50
C VAL A 346 28.09 7.93 -5.11
N ALA A 347 28.98 8.82 -5.56
CA ALA A 347 30.40 8.77 -5.20
C ALA A 347 30.60 8.93 -3.68
N ARG A 348 29.94 9.92 -3.06
CA ARG A 348 29.98 10.12 -1.60
C ARG A 348 29.44 8.92 -0.84
N ARG A 349 28.30 8.35 -1.28
CA ARG A 349 27.69 7.17 -0.64
C ARG A 349 28.60 5.95 -0.76
N ARG A 350 29.15 5.67 -1.94
CA ARG A 350 30.10 4.56 -2.14
C ARG A 350 31.36 4.72 -1.28
N ALA A 351 31.88 5.94 -1.14
CA ALA A 351 33.01 6.19 -0.26
C ALA A 351 32.68 5.92 1.22
N ALA A 352 31.50 6.32 1.68
CA ALA A 352 31.03 6.04 3.04
C ALA A 352 30.88 4.52 3.29
N VAL A 353 30.35 3.78 2.31
CA VAL A 353 30.16 2.33 2.37
C VAL A 353 31.48 1.56 2.27
N GLY A 354 32.43 2.01 1.45
CA GLY A 354 33.73 1.35 1.22
C GLY A 354 34.81 1.65 2.26
N GLY A 355 34.62 2.66 3.10
CA GLY A 355 35.61 3.10 4.11
C GLY A 355 35.62 2.30 5.41
N GLY A 356 34.56 1.52 5.69
CA GLY A 356 34.45 0.68 6.89
C GLY A 356 34.10 -0.76 6.51
N GLY A 357 34.90 -1.74 6.95
CA GLY A 357 34.76 -3.16 6.60
C GLY A 357 33.52 -3.89 7.15
N GLY A 358 32.36 -3.24 7.20
CA GLY A 358 31.10 -3.76 7.75
C GLY A 358 29.84 -3.43 6.95
N ALA A 359 29.95 -2.84 5.76
CA ALA A 359 28.79 -2.52 4.92
C ALA A 359 27.99 -3.77 4.53
N SER A 360 26.67 -3.70 4.66
CA SER A 360 25.78 -4.78 4.22
C SER A 360 25.57 -4.76 2.70
N ASP A 361 25.16 -5.89 2.12
CA ASP A 361 24.76 -5.95 0.70
C ASP A 361 23.68 -4.91 0.33
N VAL A 362 22.84 -4.54 1.30
CA VAL A 362 21.77 -3.54 1.12
C VAL A 362 22.38 -2.16 0.97
N ASP A 363 23.39 -1.82 1.76
CA ASP A 363 24.06 -0.51 1.71
C ASP A 363 24.81 -0.32 0.38
N VAL A 364 25.49 -1.37 -0.07
CA VAL A 364 26.18 -1.40 -1.36
C VAL A 364 25.19 -1.23 -2.52
N ALA A 365 24.06 -1.95 -2.47
CA ALA A 365 23.02 -1.86 -3.48
C ALA A 365 22.35 -0.47 -3.51
N ALA A 366 22.04 0.10 -2.34
CA ALA A 366 21.41 1.40 -2.22
C ALA A 366 22.33 2.54 -2.71
N ALA A 367 23.62 2.48 -2.39
CA ALA A 367 24.60 3.53 -2.70
C ALA A 367 24.78 3.83 -4.19
N SER A 368 24.31 2.96 -5.08
CA SER A 368 24.47 3.11 -6.54
C SER A 368 23.16 3.07 -7.32
N THR A 369 22.03 3.09 -6.61
CA THR A 369 20.72 2.99 -7.24
C THR A 369 19.80 4.14 -6.88
N LEU A 370 18.79 4.32 -7.72
CA LEU A 370 17.75 5.32 -7.61
C LEU A 370 16.39 4.64 -7.44
N VAL A 371 15.44 5.44 -6.94
CA VAL A 371 14.02 5.11 -6.89
C VAL A 371 13.26 6.10 -7.76
N ALA A 372 12.40 5.60 -8.64
CA ALA A 372 11.44 6.41 -9.38
C ALA A 372 10.03 6.22 -8.76
N ARG A 373 9.31 7.33 -8.59
CA ARG A 373 7.92 7.37 -8.09
C ARG A 373 7.12 8.38 -8.91
N VAL A 374 5.81 8.21 -8.97
CA VAL A 374 4.92 9.21 -9.57
C VAL A 374 4.35 10.16 -8.53
N SER A 375 4.11 11.40 -8.94
CA SER A 375 3.35 12.41 -8.23
C SER A 375 2.31 12.98 -9.19
N SER A 376 1.04 13.03 -8.79
CA SER A 376 -0.06 13.40 -9.68
C SER A 376 -0.87 14.57 -9.14
N ASN A 377 -1.59 15.26 -10.03
CA ASN A 377 -2.47 16.38 -9.66
C ASN A 377 -3.76 15.91 -8.97
N VAL A 378 -3.94 14.60 -8.85
CA VAL A 378 -5.06 13.94 -8.18
C VAL A 378 -4.61 13.20 -6.91
N ASP A 379 -3.35 13.39 -6.51
CA ASP A 379 -2.83 12.84 -5.26
C ASP A 379 -3.46 13.55 -4.07
N ASP A 380 -3.91 12.76 -3.08
CA ASP A 380 -4.38 13.25 -1.78
C ASP A 380 -5.54 14.26 -1.86
N LEU A 381 -6.39 14.16 -2.89
CA LEU A 381 -7.67 14.87 -2.93
C LEU A 381 -8.57 14.42 -1.77
N ALA A 382 -9.38 15.35 -1.25
CA ALA A 382 -10.36 15.06 -0.21
C ALA A 382 -11.28 13.91 -0.68
N GLY A 383 -11.26 12.79 0.03
CA GLY A 383 -12.02 11.58 -0.31
C GLY A 383 -11.26 10.50 -1.09
N THR A 384 -10.02 10.73 -1.56
CA THR A 384 -9.21 9.73 -2.28
C THR A 384 -7.76 9.67 -1.83
N ALA A 385 -7.49 9.93 -0.53
CA ALA A 385 -6.17 9.70 0.08
C ALA A 385 -5.61 8.40 -0.51
N GLY A 386 -4.54 8.45 -1.30
CA GLY A 386 -4.26 7.44 -2.33
C GLY A 386 -2.94 6.76 -2.06
N ARG A 387 -2.79 6.05 -0.94
CA ARG A 387 -1.63 5.21 -0.65
C ARG A 387 -1.61 4.04 -1.64
N GLY A 388 -0.50 3.88 -2.37
CA GLY A 388 -0.25 2.69 -3.18
C GLY A 388 -1.00 2.57 -4.52
N VAL A 389 -1.58 3.65 -5.04
CA VAL A 389 -2.30 3.64 -6.34
C VAL A 389 -1.37 3.46 -7.54
N TYR A 390 -0.08 3.79 -7.36
CA TYR A 390 0.89 3.88 -8.44
C TYR A 390 2.10 2.98 -8.19
N ASP A 391 2.77 2.62 -9.29
CA ASP A 391 3.97 1.80 -9.23
C ASP A 391 5.17 2.63 -8.73
N VAL A 392 6.06 1.96 -8.02
CA VAL A 392 7.37 2.48 -7.61
C VAL A 392 8.43 1.56 -8.20
N VAL A 393 9.39 2.14 -8.93
CA VAL A 393 10.53 1.39 -9.49
C VAL A 393 11.73 1.63 -8.59
N VAL A 394 12.18 0.58 -7.91
CA VAL A 394 13.31 0.62 -6.97
C VAL A 394 14.52 -0.08 -7.58
N GLY A 395 15.72 0.44 -7.31
CA GLY A 395 16.97 -0.22 -7.71
C GLY A 395 17.45 0.15 -9.11
N VAL A 396 17.03 1.32 -9.62
CA VAL A 396 17.42 1.82 -10.95
C VAL A 396 18.91 2.18 -10.92
N PRO A 397 19.77 1.63 -11.79
CA PRO A 397 21.19 1.97 -11.79
C PRO A 397 21.41 3.44 -12.15
N ALA A 398 22.00 4.21 -11.23
CA ALA A 398 22.21 5.66 -11.41
C ALA A 398 23.13 5.99 -12.60
N SER A 399 24.01 5.07 -12.98
CA SER A 399 24.96 5.20 -14.08
C SER A 399 24.37 4.92 -15.47
N SER A 400 23.09 4.54 -15.56
CA SER A 400 22.46 4.18 -16.83
C SER A 400 21.31 5.14 -17.17
N PRO A 401 21.54 6.15 -18.02
CA PRO A 401 20.48 7.02 -18.53
C PRO A 401 19.30 6.23 -19.12
N ASP A 402 19.56 5.16 -19.85
CA ASP A 402 18.50 4.32 -20.44
C ASP A 402 17.62 3.64 -19.37
N ALA A 403 18.22 3.17 -18.27
CA ALA A 403 17.46 2.59 -17.16
C ALA A 403 16.62 3.65 -16.44
N VAL A 404 17.15 4.86 -16.27
CA VAL A 404 16.43 6.02 -15.73
C VAL A 404 15.24 6.37 -16.61
N ALA A 405 15.45 6.49 -17.93
CA ALA A 405 14.39 6.78 -18.90
C ALA A 405 13.25 5.75 -18.81
N ARG A 406 13.58 4.45 -18.82
CA ARG A 406 12.58 3.37 -18.67
C ARG A 406 11.85 3.45 -17.34
N ALA A 407 12.55 3.72 -16.24
CA ALA A 407 11.94 3.85 -14.92
C ALA A 407 10.96 5.03 -14.84
N VAL A 408 11.33 6.19 -15.41
CA VAL A 408 10.46 7.37 -15.48
C VAL A 408 9.19 7.08 -16.27
N LEU A 409 9.31 6.51 -17.47
CA LEU A 409 8.14 6.15 -18.27
C LEU A 409 7.27 5.11 -17.56
N LYS A 410 7.88 4.13 -16.89
CA LYS A 410 7.15 3.09 -16.14
C LYS A 410 6.30 3.68 -15.01
N VAL A 411 6.85 4.59 -14.21
CA VAL A 411 6.08 5.21 -13.12
C VAL A 411 5.02 6.16 -13.64
N MET A 412 5.29 6.89 -14.73
CA MET A 412 4.27 7.72 -15.39
C MET A 412 3.13 6.87 -15.96
N ALA A 413 3.45 5.72 -16.59
CA ALA A 413 2.47 4.77 -17.11
C ALA A 413 1.56 4.21 -16.01
N SER A 414 2.08 4.01 -14.79
CA SER A 414 1.30 3.50 -13.66
C SER A 414 0.11 4.40 -13.28
N ALA A 415 0.12 5.67 -13.71
CA ALA A 415 -1.02 6.54 -13.58
C ALA A 415 -2.25 6.07 -14.39
N TYR A 416 -2.09 5.20 -15.37
CA TYR A 416 -3.19 4.62 -16.13
C TYR A 416 -3.51 3.19 -15.65
N SER A 417 -3.28 2.89 -14.37
CA SER A 417 -3.78 1.66 -13.75
C SER A 417 -5.31 1.68 -13.59
N GLU A 418 -5.94 0.51 -13.56
CA GLU A 418 -7.39 0.38 -13.32
C GLU A 418 -7.79 1.12 -12.02
N THR A 419 -7.02 0.94 -10.95
CA THR A 419 -7.19 1.64 -9.67
C THR A 419 -7.12 3.16 -9.83
N ALA A 420 -6.12 3.66 -10.55
CA ALA A 420 -5.95 5.10 -10.74
C ALA A 420 -7.09 5.71 -11.56
N VAL A 421 -7.53 5.04 -12.64
CA VAL A 421 -8.66 5.48 -13.47
C VAL A 421 -9.95 5.50 -12.64
N ILE A 422 -10.26 4.43 -11.92
CA ILE A 422 -11.48 4.34 -11.10
C ILE A 422 -11.48 5.41 -10.01
N ASN A 423 -10.35 5.61 -9.31
CA ASN A 423 -10.25 6.63 -8.26
C ASN A 423 -10.44 8.05 -8.80
N ARG A 424 -9.92 8.36 -10.00
CA ARG A 424 -10.17 9.67 -10.63
C ARG A 424 -11.63 9.89 -10.94
N LEU A 425 -12.28 8.90 -11.54
CA LEU A 425 -13.71 8.99 -11.87
C LEU A 425 -14.57 9.12 -10.63
N ALA A 426 -14.19 8.48 -9.52
CA ALA A 426 -14.82 8.64 -8.22
C ALA A 426 -14.70 10.09 -7.69
N CYS A 427 -13.59 10.78 -7.95
CA CYS A 427 -13.45 12.23 -7.75
C CYS A 427 -14.11 13.08 -8.84
N GLY A 428 -14.61 12.47 -9.90
CA GLY A 428 -15.21 13.17 -11.02
C GLY A 428 -14.24 13.84 -11.98
N LEU A 429 -13.01 13.32 -12.03
CA LEU A 429 -11.98 13.75 -12.96
C LEU A 429 -11.84 12.71 -14.07
N ASP A 430 -11.69 13.21 -15.29
CA ASP A 430 -11.44 12.37 -16.45
C ASP A 430 -9.93 12.04 -16.51
N SER A 431 -9.61 10.83 -16.95
CA SER A 431 -8.22 10.36 -17.03
C SER A 431 -7.40 11.13 -18.06
N ALA A 432 -8.04 11.81 -19.02
CA ALA A 432 -7.39 12.74 -19.95
C ALA A 432 -6.89 14.04 -19.27
N ASP A 433 -7.49 14.43 -18.15
CA ASP A 433 -7.11 15.63 -17.38
C ASP A 433 -6.06 15.34 -16.29
N ALA A 434 -5.69 14.07 -16.14
CA ALA A 434 -4.60 13.67 -15.26
C ALA A 434 -3.28 14.32 -15.72
N ARG A 435 -2.55 14.90 -14.77
CA ARG A 435 -1.19 15.39 -14.97
C ARG A 435 -0.27 14.64 -14.02
N VAL A 436 0.84 14.15 -14.55
CA VAL A 436 1.77 13.28 -13.81
C VAL A 436 3.18 13.81 -13.91
N ALA A 437 3.87 13.78 -12.78
CA ALA A 437 5.27 14.09 -12.63
C ALA A 437 5.99 12.83 -12.13
N ALA A 438 7.27 12.69 -12.46
CA ALA A 438 8.09 11.61 -11.95
C ALA A 438 9.16 12.17 -11.01
N ILE A 439 9.16 11.67 -9.77
CA ILE A 439 10.22 11.90 -8.79
C ILE A 439 11.27 10.82 -9.01
N VAL A 440 12.53 11.22 -9.17
CA VAL A 440 13.68 10.32 -9.15
C VAL A 440 14.57 10.74 -7.98
N SER A 441 14.85 9.85 -7.04
CA SER A 441 15.67 10.14 -5.87
C SER A 441 16.67 9.03 -5.57
N GLU A 442 17.64 9.32 -4.70
CA GLU A 442 18.53 8.28 -4.19
C GLU A 442 17.73 7.17 -3.47
N THR A 443 18.24 5.93 -3.57
CA THR A 443 17.69 4.82 -2.79
C THR A 443 18.18 4.93 -1.35
N ALA A 444 17.25 5.12 -0.41
CA ALA A 444 17.57 5.10 1.00
C ALA A 444 18.00 3.68 1.47
N PRO A 445 19.10 3.53 2.21
CA PRO A 445 19.60 2.24 2.68
C PRO A 445 18.75 1.72 3.85
N ALA A 446 17.68 0.98 3.54
CA ALA A 446 16.71 0.56 4.55
C ALA A 446 17.11 -0.76 5.24
N ALA A 447 17.67 -0.68 6.45
CA ALA A 447 17.79 -1.84 7.34
C ALA A 447 16.42 -2.17 7.97
N THR A 448 15.70 -1.13 8.39
CA THR A 448 14.28 -1.21 8.75
C THR A 448 13.50 -0.08 8.09
N ALA A 449 12.24 -0.30 7.76
CA ALA A 449 11.35 0.74 7.24
C ALA A 449 10.27 1.05 8.25
N PHE A 450 9.81 2.31 8.28
CA PHE A 450 8.77 2.76 9.20
C PHE A 450 7.67 3.54 8.49
N GLU A 451 6.51 3.54 9.12
CA GLU A 451 5.46 4.54 8.95
C GLU A 451 5.18 5.15 10.32
N LEU A 452 5.08 6.48 10.35
CA LEU A 452 4.85 7.27 11.55
C LEU A 452 3.55 8.04 11.39
N ASP A 453 2.60 7.80 12.28
CA ASP A 453 1.43 8.65 12.47
C ASP A 453 1.68 9.56 13.67
N THR A 454 1.81 10.85 13.38
CA THR A 454 2.20 11.85 14.38
C THR A 454 1.03 12.34 15.23
N GLY A 455 -0.22 12.19 14.76
CA GLY A 455 -1.42 12.68 15.42
C GLY A 455 -1.55 14.21 15.50
N GLY A 456 -0.55 14.97 15.03
CA GLY A 456 -0.54 16.43 15.04
C GLY A 456 -0.26 17.00 16.43
N VAL A 457 -0.02 18.31 16.52
CA VAL A 457 0.37 18.97 17.79
C VAL A 457 -0.70 18.86 18.88
N ALA A 458 -1.95 18.61 18.51
CA ALA A 458 -3.07 18.40 19.44
C ALA A 458 -3.02 17.02 20.12
N SER A 459 -2.42 16.01 19.48
CA SER A 459 -2.25 14.68 20.08
C SER A 459 -1.04 14.68 21.01
N PRO A 460 -1.13 14.17 22.25
CA PRO A 460 0.04 14.00 23.12
C PRO A 460 0.92 12.82 22.68
N THR A 461 0.44 11.96 21.78
CA THR A 461 1.10 10.71 21.41
C THR A 461 1.22 10.55 19.91
N LEU A 462 2.26 9.85 19.49
CA LEU A 462 2.44 9.38 18.12
C LEU A 462 2.60 7.86 18.07
N HIS A 463 2.37 7.29 16.90
CA HIS A 463 2.47 5.86 16.64
C HIS A 463 3.48 5.60 15.54
N ALA A 464 4.44 4.73 15.82
CA ALA A 464 5.42 4.27 14.85
C ALA A 464 5.23 2.77 14.60
N ASP A 465 5.04 2.42 13.35
CA ASP A 465 5.05 1.03 12.91
C ASP A 465 6.35 0.76 12.13
N VAL A 466 7.10 -0.25 12.54
CA VAL A 466 8.43 -0.58 11.99
C VAL A 466 8.44 -2.01 11.45
N VAL A 467 9.10 -2.22 10.31
CA VAL A 467 9.28 -3.52 9.65
C VAL A 467 10.74 -3.72 9.25
N VAL A 468 11.15 -4.98 9.08
CA VAL A 468 12.49 -5.31 8.56
C VAL A 468 12.56 -5.03 7.06
N GLY A 469 13.67 -4.44 6.61
CA GLY A 469 13.97 -4.21 5.21
C GLY A 469 13.28 -2.98 4.63
N PHE A 470 13.05 -3.00 3.31
CA PHE A 470 12.64 -1.88 2.48
C PHE A 470 11.11 -1.70 2.44
N GLY A 471 10.67 -0.44 2.55
CA GLY A 471 9.31 0.03 2.28
C GLY A 471 8.23 -0.56 3.19
N HIS A 472 7.79 0.18 4.22
CA HIS A 472 6.72 -0.27 5.13
C HIS A 472 5.41 -0.59 4.42
N SER A 473 4.99 0.31 3.53
CA SER A 473 3.82 0.18 2.68
C SER A 473 3.90 -1.10 1.84
N HIS A 474 5.02 -1.32 1.16
CA HIS A 474 5.25 -2.50 0.31
C HIS A 474 5.39 -3.81 1.11
N ALA A 475 5.94 -3.75 2.32
CA ALA A 475 6.03 -4.89 3.23
C ALA A 475 4.65 -5.33 3.74
N ARG A 476 3.68 -4.41 3.83
CA ARG A 476 2.26 -4.71 4.14
C ARG A 476 1.40 -5.02 2.92
N VAL A 477 1.65 -4.36 1.80
CA VAL A 477 0.85 -4.39 0.56
C VAL A 477 1.23 -5.55 -0.37
N GLY A 478 2.28 -6.31 -0.05
CA GLY A 478 2.62 -7.49 -0.83
C GLY A 478 1.70 -8.68 -0.57
N ALA A 479 0.67 -8.88 -1.40
CA ALA A 479 -0.03 -10.14 -1.64
C ALA A 479 -0.36 -10.96 -0.37
N GLY A 480 -1.04 -10.32 0.59
CA GLY A 480 -1.47 -10.99 1.82
C GLY A 480 -0.37 -11.22 2.87
N ALA A 481 0.53 -10.25 3.05
CA ALA A 481 1.52 -10.26 4.12
C ALA A 481 0.85 -10.37 5.50
N ARG A 482 0.82 -11.58 6.06
CA ARG A 482 0.19 -11.84 7.36
C ARG A 482 1.16 -11.57 8.51
N GLY A 483 0.70 -10.81 9.49
CA GLY A 483 1.43 -10.48 10.70
C GLY A 483 1.28 -9.00 11.06
N SER A 484 2.00 -8.58 12.08
CA SER A 484 2.06 -7.21 12.56
C SER A 484 3.47 -6.65 12.40
N PRO A 485 3.64 -5.33 12.24
CA PRO A 485 4.94 -4.67 12.45
C PRO A 485 5.34 -4.72 13.94
N TRP A 486 6.51 -4.19 14.27
CA TRP A 486 6.68 -3.63 15.62
C TRP A 486 5.86 -2.36 15.70
N ARG A 487 5.12 -2.20 16.80
CA ARG A 487 4.38 -0.97 17.07
C ARG A 487 4.90 -0.33 18.34
N LEU A 488 5.29 0.93 18.20
CA LEU A 488 5.70 1.78 19.29
C LEU A 488 4.69 2.93 19.40
N ARG A 489 4.22 3.20 20.61
CA ARG A 489 3.49 4.42 20.93
C ARG A 489 4.40 5.28 21.77
N VAL A 490 4.58 6.53 21.39
CA VAL A 490 5.49 7.45 22.05
C VAL A 490 4.70 8.64 22.57
N ASP A 491 4.87 8.98 23.84
CA ASP A 491 4.37 10.23 24.39
C ASP A 491 5.34 11.36 24.02
N LYS A 492 4.84 12.37 23.32
CA LYS A 492 5.65 13.47 22.79
C LYS A 492 6.15 14.41 23.90
N ARG A 493 5.58 14.35 25.11
CA ARG A 493 5.87 15.27 26.21
C ARG A 493 7.07 14.82 27.03
N ASP A 494 7.15 13.53 27.33
CA ASP A 494 8.22 12.95 28.17
C ASP A 494 9.10 11.94 27.42
N GLY A 495 8.77 11.62 26.16
CA GLY A 495 9.53 10.67 25.35
C GLY A 495 9.43 9.23 25.86
N SER A 496 8.42 8.91 26.67
CA SER A 496 8.13 7.55 27.10
C SER A 496 7.64 6.71 25.93
N VAL A 497 8.16 5.49 25.82
CA VAL A 497 7.89 4.58 24.70
C VAL A 497 7.21 3.33 25.21
N GLU A 498 6.01 3.06 24.71
CA GLU A 498 5.30 1.80 24.92
C GLU A 498 5.47 0.90 23.69
N THR A 499 5.86 -0.35 23.91
CA THR A 499 5.83 -1.40 22.87
C THR A 499 4.43 -2.02 22.79
N CYS A 500 3.59 -1.56 21.87
CA CYS A 500 2.22 -2.07 21.72
C CYS A 500 2.21 -3.44 21.01
N ALA A 501 3.14 -3.67 20.07
CA ALA A 501 3.24 -4.92 19.33
C ALA A 501 4.69 -5.27 18.96
N PHE A 502 4.97 -6.59 18.95
CA PHE A 502 6.18 -7.13 18.34
C PHE A 502 5.90 -7.54 16.91
N ALA A 503 6.90 -7.40 16.03
CA ALA A 503 6.76 -7.79 14.64
C ALA A 503 6.55 -9.31 14.50
N SER A 504 5.64 -9.67 13.60
CA SER A 504 5.33 -11.05 13.27
C SER A 504 5.20 -11.29 11.76
N LEU A 505 5.47 -10.31 10.89
CA LEU A 505 5.45 -10.54 9.44
C LEU A 505 6.37 -11.72 9.07
N SER A 506 5.90 -12.63 8.21
CA SER A 506 6.66 -13.82 7.81
C SER A 506 7.80 -13.50 6.85
N THR A 507 7.65 -12.44 6.05
CA THR A 507 8.62 -12.03 5.05
C THR A 507 8.96 -10.55 5.18
N SER A 508 10.15 -10.19 4.72
CA SER A 508 10.62 -8.82 4.52
C SER A 508 10.99 -8.61 3.05
N LEU A 509 11.07 -7.35 2.62
CA LEU A 509 11.59 -6.99 1.30
C LEU A 509 13.01 -6.47 1.48
N THR A 510 13.98 -7.10 0.81
CA THR A 510 15.39 -6.72 0.91
C THR A 510 15.88 -6.28 -0.46
N LEU A 511 16.59 -5.16 -0.52
CA LEU A 511 17.25 -4.72 -1.76
C LEU A 511 18.51 -5.56 -1.99
N ARG A 512 18.62 -6.19 -3.15
CA ARG A 512 19.78 -6.99 -3.55
C ARG A 512 20.38 -6.45 -4.83
N ALA A 513 21.68 -6.19 -4.82
CA ALA A 513 22.43 -5.81 -6.02
C ALA A 513 22.27 -6.88 -7.11
N LEU A 514 22.18 -6.43 -8.35
CA LEU A 514 22.26 -7.27 -9.53
C LEU A 514 23.72 -7.33 -10.00
N ASP A 515 24.08 -8.44 -10.64
CA ASP A 515 25.36 -8.57 -11.31
C ASP A 515 25.50 -7.45 -12.36
N GLU A 516 26.69 -6.86 -12.46
CA GLU A 516 27.02 -5.87 -13.49
C GLU A 516 26.76 -6.41 -14.90
N ASN A 517 26.95 -7.72 -15.11
CA ASN A 517 26.63 -8.42 -16.36
C ASN A 517 25.13 -8.42 -16.71
N CYS A 518 24.26 -8.13 -15.75
CA CYS A 518 22.81 -7.99 -15.96
C CYS A 518 22.38 -6.53 -16.18
N GLY A 519 23.32 -5.63 -16.49
CA GLY A 519 23.06 -4.18 -16.65
C GLY A 519 23.15 -3.40 -15.34
N GLY A 520 23.65 -4.02 -14.26
CA GLY A 520 23.79 -3.42 -12.94
C GLY A 520 22.45 -3.13 -12.23
N GLY A 521 22.52 -2.34 -11.15
CA GLY A 521 21.36 -1.93 -10.37
C GLY A 521 21.02 -2.88 -9.21
N ALA A 522 19.77 -2.86 -8.77
CA ALA A 522 19.30 -3.70 -7.68
C ALA A 522 17.84 -4.11 -7.87
N ARG A 523 17.41 -5.15 -7.15
CA ARG A 523 16.00 -5.58 -7.11
C ARG A 523 15.55 -5.85 -5.69
N LEU A 524 14.27 -5.61 -5.43
CA LEU A 524 13.64 -6.06 -4.20
C LEU A 524 13.43 -7.58 -4.26
N ARG A 525 13.87 -8.29 -3.22
CA ARG A 525 13.59 -9.71 -3.00
C ARG A 525 12.74 -9.89 -1.76
N ARG A 526 11.73 -10.75 -1.86
CA ARG A 526 10.97 -11.21 -0.70
C ARG A 526 11.74 -12.33 -0.03
N GLU A 527 12.10 -12.13 1.23
CA GLU A 527 12.91 -13.05 2.03
C GLU A 527 12.24 -13.33 3.37
N ALA A 528 12.54 -14.47 3.99
CA ALA A 528 12.02 -14.80 5.31
C ALA A 528 12.52 -13.79 6.35
N ALA A 529 11.62 -13.24 7.17
CA ALA A 529 12.00 -12.27 8.20
C ALA A 529 12.66 -12.99 9.39
N ASP A 530 13.92 -12.67 9.65
CA ASP A 530 14.67 -13.18 10.80
C ASP A 530 14.65 -12.16 11.95
N TYR A 531 13.72 -12.34 12.89
CA TYR A 531 13.64 -11.51 14.10
C TYR A 531 14.57 -11.97 15.23
N SER A 532 15.27 -13.11 15.10
CA SER A 532 16.19 -13.60 16.14
C SER A 532 17.45 -12.77 16.26
N LYS A 533 17.69 -11.87 15.30
CA LYS A 533 18.83 -10.96 15.22
C LYS A 533 18.45 -9.49 15.26
N GLN A 534 17.15 -9.17 15.38
CA GLN A 534 16.66 -7.80 15.25
C GLN A 534 16.67 -7.11 16.61
N PRO A 535 17.37 -5.98 16.78
CA PRO A 535 17.43 -5.28 18.07
C PRO A 535 16.05 -4.98 18.65
N LEU A 536 15.09 -4.54 17.82
CA LEU A 536 13.72 -4.26 18.23
C LEU A 536 12.97 -5.49 18.82
N SER A 537 13.41 -6.71 18.51
CA SER A 537 12.86 -7.94 19.10
C SER A 537 13.59 -8.43 20.34
N LEU A 538 14.87 -8.09 20.49
CA LEU A 538 15.74 -8.65 21.52
C LEU A 538 15.96 -7.72 22.70
N ASP A 539 15.94 -6.41 22.45
CA ASP A 539 16.37 -5.39 23.40
C ASP A 539 15.27 -4.33 23.59
N ALA A 540 14.97 -4.02 24.86
CA ALA A 540 14.00 -2.99 25.22
C ALA A 540 14.53 -1.58 25.00
N ASP A 541 15.83 -1.36 25.25
CA ASP A 541 16.43 -0.04 25.12
C ASP A 541 16.52 0.35 23.63
N ALA A 542 16.85 -0.61 22.75
CA ALA A 542 16.76 -0.42 21.30
C ALA A 542 15.36 0.03 20.83
N ARG A 543 14.26 -0.45 21.45
CA ARG A 543 12.90 0.00 21.13
C ARG A 543 12.63 1.41 21.65
N VAL A 544 13.10 1.73 22.86
CA VAL A 544 12.97 3.08 23.44
C VAL A 544 13.72 4.10 22.58
N ASP A 545 14.96 3.78 22.18
CA ASP A 545 15.77 4.64 21.33
C ASP A 545 15.16 4.84 19.95
N ALA A 546 14.68 3.76 19.31
CA ALA A 546 13.97 3.87 18.04
C ALA A 546 12.71 4.73 18.16
N GLY A 547 11.91 4.53 19.22
CA GLY A 547 10.71 5.32 19.48
C GLY A 547 11.03 6.81 19.64
N ARG A 548 12.05 7.14 20.44
CA ARG A 548 12.48 8.54 20.66
C ARG A 548 13.01 9.20 19.39
N LYS A 549 13.83 8.50 18.60
CA LYS A 549 14.32 8.99 17.31
C LYS A 549 13.17 9.31 16.36
N LEU A 550 12.23 8.37 16.19
CA LEU A 550 11.06 8.57 15.33
C LEU A 550 10.13 9.68 15.87
N ALA A 551 10.07 9.84 17.19
CA ALA A 551 9.31 10.94 17.79
C ALA A 551 9.91 12.31 17.48
N ALA A 552 11.22 12.45 17.52
CA ALA A 552 11.90 13.69 17.13
C ALA A 552 11.61 14.04 15.67
N VAL A 553 11.59 13.05 14.76
CA VAL A 553 11.18 13.25 13.36
C VAL A 553 9.73 13.73 13.26
N GLY A 554 8.81 13.09 13.98
CA GLY A 554 7.40 13.48 13.99
C GLY A 554 7.19 14.93 14.44
N VAL A 555 7.81 15.33 15.55
CA VAL A 555 7.71 16.69 16.08
C VAL A 555 8.32 17.72 15.11
N ALA A 556 9.47 17.42 14.50
CA ALA A 556 10.09 18.31 13.53
C ALA A 556 9.20 18.54 12.30
N LEU A 557 8.52 17.50 11.82
CA LEU A 557 7.62 17.58 10.66
C LEU A 557 6.27 18.22 11.01
N GLU A 558 5.71 17.95 12.18
CA GLU A 558 4.51 18.68 12.65
C GLU A 558 4.77 20.20 12.67
N HIS A 559 5.94 20.64 13.14
CA HIS A 559 6.29 22.06 13.13
C HIS A 559 6.43 22.62 11.69
N GLU A 560 6.95 21.84 10.75
CA GLU A 560 7.05 22.27 9.34
C GLU A 560 5.68 22.42 8.68
N PHE A 561 4.75 21.53 8.99
CA PHE A 561 3.43 21.46 8.36
C PHE A 561 2.33 22.10 9.23
N ASP A 562 2.62 23.26 9.82
CA ASP A 562 1.66 24.09 10.57
C ASP A 562 0.91 23.36 11.70
N GLY A 563 1.58 22.40 12.35
CA GLY A 563 1.05 21.58 13.42
C GLY A 563 0.09 20.48 12.97
N ALA A 564 -0.12 20.31 11.67
CA ALA A 564 -1.00 19.29 11.12
C ALA A 564 -0.45 17.88 11.39
N ALA A 565 -1.36 16.95 11.67
CA ALA A 565 -1.02 15.54 11.74
C ALA A 565 -0.44 15.07 10.39
N GLN A 566 0.74 14.46 10.46
CA GLN A 566 1.47 13.88 9.34
C GLN A 566 1.49 12.35 9.43
N ILE A 567 1.37 11.72 8.26
CA ILE A 567 1.80 10.34 8.01
C ILE A 567 3.14 10.39 7.28
N VAL A 568 4.19 9.91 7.95
CA VAL A 568 5.57 9.94 7.45
C VAL A 568 6.03 8.53 7.13
N GLU A 569 6.50 8.32 5.90
CA GLU A 569 7.14 7.08 5.50
C GLU A 569 8.66 7.28 5.44
N GLY A 570 9.40 6.27 5.89
CA GLY A 570 10.85 6.37 5.98
C GLY A 570 11.55 5.05 6.25
N CYS A 571 12.87 5.14 6.47
CA CYS A 571 13.67 4.00 6.91
C CYS A 571 14.74 4.42 7.92
N VAL A 572 15.26 3.43 8.63
CA VAL A 572 16.46 3.54 9.45
C VAL A 572 17.53 2.66 8.81
N ASP A 573 18.70 3.23 8.60
CA ASP A 573 19.84 2.50 8.01
C ASP A 573 20.62 1.67 9.03
N GLY A 574 21.66 0.98 8.56
CA GLY A 574 22.47 0.09 9.41
C GLY A 574 23.17 0.80 10.58
N ASP A 575 23.44 2.09 10.42
CA ASP A 575 24.10 2.94 11.43
C ASP A 575 23.10 3.65 12.35
N GLY A 576 21.79 3.45 12.11
CA GLY A 576 20.74 4.03 12.93
C GLY A 576 20.36 5.47 12.57
N VAL A 577 20.74 5.95 11.38
CA VAL A 577 20.32 7.25 10.83
C VAL A 577 18.91 7.11 10.27
N VAL A 578 18.07 8.11 10.56
CA VAL A 578 16.67 8.13 10.13
C VAL A 578 16.55 8.88 8.81
N TRP A 579 15.85 8.25 7.86
CA TRP A 579 15.56 8.78 6.54
C TRP A 579 14.06 9.00 6.37
N ALA A 580 13.62 10.25 6.21
CA ALA A 580 12.25 10.56 5.85
C ALA A 580 12.14 10.58 4.31
N VAL A 581 11.33 9.69 3.73
CA VAL A 581 11.23 9.52 2.27
C VAL A 581 9.95 10.08 1.67
N GLN A 582 8.91 10.27 2.48
CA GLN A 582 7.64 10.88 2.10
C GLN A 582 6.90 11.37 3.35
N SER A 583 6.19 12.49 3.24
CA SER A 583 5.24 12.97 4.26
C SER A 583 3.95 13.41 3.57
N ARG A 584 2.82 13.23 4.25
CA ARG A 584 1.52 13.72 3.82
C ARG A 584 0.64 14.02 5.04
N ASN A 585 -0.35 14.88 4.86
CA ASN A 585 -1.34 15.13 5.89
C ASN A 585 -2.09 13.84 6.24
N ALA A 586 -2.31 13.60 7.53
CA ALA A 586 -3.21 12.58 8.00
C ALA A 586 -4.66 12.98 7.65
N PRO A 587 -5.53 12.02 7.32
CA PRO A 587 -6.96 12.27 7.15
C PRO A 587 -7.52 12.94 8.42
N ARG A 588 -8.37 13.95 8.26
CA ARG A 588 -9.11 14.51 9.39
C ARG A 588 -10.15 13.47 9.83
N GLU A 589 -10.16 13.12 11.12
CA GLU A 589 -11.22 12.29 11.73
C GLU A 589 -12.58 13.00 11.74
#